data_AF-A0A967AA24-F1
#
_entry.id   AF-A0A967AA24-F1
#
_cell.length_a   1.000
_cell.length_b   1.000
_cell.length_c   1.000
_cell.angle_alpha   90.00
_cell.angle_beta   90.00
_cell.angle_gamma   90.00
#
_symmetry.space_group_name_H-M   'P 1'
#
loop_
_entity.id
_entity.type
_entity.pdbx_description
1 polymer ?
#
loop_
_entity_poly.entity_id
_entity_poly.type
_entity_poly.pdbx_seq_one_letter_code
_entity_poly.pdbx_strand_id
1 'polypeptide(L)'
;MIVLKRLSVWLAVMGVGLAAWVLMGANQKDPMPRPISEPPTSPYQHTVAASGIIEAVNENVRIAPPVAGLITKVFVKVGDQVTEQAPLFQLDDRELRAQLLTREAAIPPLQAQIEEQKYKVGDLETQYRRLRSVYDERAVSEDDLQRTWYALEMAKRGAQRIEATLKQAMAQRDEVTMLLDRLTVRAPRRGTILQANIRSGEYAQ
;
A
#
# COMPACT_ATOMS: atom_id res chain seq x y z
N MET A 1 -90.77 -7.93 -51.24
CA MET A 1 -89.69 -7.05 -50.72
C MET A 1 -89.76 -6.83 -49.19
N ILE A 2 -90.10 -7.87 -48.41
CA ILE A 2 -90.25 -7.80 -46.92
C ILE A 2 -89.27 -8.75 -46.22
N VAL A 3 -88.91 -9.86 -46.86
CA VAL A 3 -87.98 -10.87 -46.32
C VAL A 3 -86.55 -10.33 -46.21
N LEU A 4 -86.08 -9.54 -47.19
CA LEU A 4 -84.74 -8.95 -47.16
C LEU A 4 -84.55 -7.88 -46.05
N LYS A 5 -85.61 -7.14 -45.69
CA LYS A 5 -85.59 -6.14 -44.60
C LYS A 5 -85.58 -6.77 -43.21
N ARG A 6 -86.08 -8.01 -43.06
CA ARG A 6 -86.02 -8.76 -41.80
C ARG A 6 -84.65 -9.41 -41.59
N LEU A 7 -83.97 -9.78 -42.68
CA LEU A 7 -82.63 -10.35 -42.65
C LEU A 7 -81.59 -9.37 -42.07
N SER A 8 -81.67 -8.09 -42.43
CA SER A 8 -80.79 -7.05 -41.89
C SER A 8 -80.97 -6.82 -40.39
N VAL A 9 -82.20 -6.99 -39.86
CA VAL A 9 -82.48 -6.87 -38.42
C VAL A 9 -81.87 -8.06 -37.65
N TRP A 10 -82.01 -9.28 -38.18
CA TRP A 10 -81.39 -10.47 -37.56
C TRP A 10 -79.85 -10.41 -37.59
N LEU A 11 -79.26 -9.87 -38.66
CA LEU A 11 -77.81 -9.71 -38.76
C LEU A 11 -77.26 -8.66 -37.78
N ALA A 12 -78.02 -7.57 -37.55
CA ALA A 12 -77.67 -6.57 -36.54
C ALA A 12 -77.77 -7.14 -35.12
N VAL A 13 -78.82 -7.91 -34.80
CA VAL A 13 -78.96 -8.58 -33.49
C VAL A 13 -77.85 -9.61 -33.28
N MET A 14 -77.47 -10.37 -34.31
CA MET A 14 -76.34 -11.29 -34.24
C MET A 14 -75.02 -10.53 -34.00
N GLY A 15 -74.81 -9.39 -34.69
CA GLY A 15 -73.63 -8.56 -34.51
C GLY A 15 -73.50 -7.98 -33.10
N VAL A 16 -74.61 -7.51 -32.51
CA VAL A 16 -74.65 -7.01 -31.13
C VAL A 16 -74.40 -8.15 -30.14
N GLY A 17 -74.98 -9.34 -30.37
CA GLY A 17 -74.74 -10.52 -29.54
C GLY A 17 -73.28 -10.96 -29.57
N LEU A 18 -72.66 -10.95 -30.75
CA LEU A 18 -71.25 -11.29 -30.93
C LEU A 18 -70.33 -10.25 -30.27
N ALA A 19 -70.65 -8.95 -30.40
CA ALA A 19 -69.92 -7.89 -29.73
C ALA A 19 -70.02 -7.98 -28.20
N ALA A 20 -71.21 -8.25 -27.66
CA ALA A 20 -71.41 -8.45 -26.23
C ALA A 20 -70.62 -9.67 -25.70
N TRP A 21 -70.62 -10.76 -26.47
CA TRP A 21 -69.87 -11.97 -26.12
C TRP A 21 -68.34 -11.74 -26.11
N VAL A 22 -67.82 -11.02 -27.11
CA VAL A 22 -66.39 -10.66 -27.18
C VAL A 22 -65.99 -9.69 -26.05
N LEU A 23 -66.84 -8.71 -25.73
CA LEU A 23 -66.59 -7.77 -24.63
C LEU A 23 -66.63 -8.43 -23.25
N MET A 24 -67.51 -9.44 -23.05
CA MET A 24 -67.50 -10.25 -21.83
C MET A 24 -66.27 -11.15 -21.72
N GLY A 25 -65.76 -11.68 -22.84
CA GLY A 25 -64.52 -12.45 -22.88
C GLY A 25 -63.27 -11.59 -22.62
N ALA A 26 -63.26 -10.36 -23.12
CA ALA A 26 -62.11 -9.44 -23.02
C ALA A 26 -61.90 -8.82 -21.62
N ASN A 27 -62.87 -8.92 -20.71
CA ASN A 27 -62.74 -8.43 -19.34
C ASN A 27 -62.22 -9.48 -18.34
N GLN A 28 -61.75 -10.63 -18.84
CA GLN A 28 -60.98 -11.57 -18.03
C GLN A 28 -59.57 -11.01 -17.88
N LYS A 29 -59.33 -10.29 -16.78
CA LYS A 29 -57.97 -9.99 -16.34
C LYS A 29 -57.29 -11.32 -16.03
N ASP A 30 -56.32 -11.72 -16.84
CA ASP A 30 -55.47 -12.85 -16.54
C ASP A 30 -54.94 -12.69 -15.11
N PRO A 31 -55.13 -13.68 -14.22
CA PRO A 31 -54.63 -13.58 -12.86
C PRO A 31 -53.10 -13.46 -12.94
N MET A 32 -52.55 -12.48 -12.23
CA MET A 32 -51.10 -12.30 -12.19
C MET A 32 -50.42 -13.63 -11.81
N PRO A 33 -49.36 -14.03 -12.53
CA PRO A 33 -48.64 -15.25 -12.21
C PRO A 33 -48.17 -15.19 -10.75
N ARG A 34 -48.38 -16.29 -10.03
CA ARG A 34 -48.00 -16.35 -8.62
C ARG A 34 -46.48 -16.22 -8.51
N PRO A 35 -45.97 -15.50 -7.49
CA PRO A 35 -44.53 -15.44 -7.24
C PRO A 35 -43.94 -16.85 -7.05
N ILE A 36 -42.68 -17.01 -7.45
CA ILE A 36 -41.94 -18.28 -7.41
C ILE A 36 -41.68 -18.73 -5.95
N SER A 37 -41.73 -17.79 -5.01
CA SER A 37 -41.60 -18.02 -3.58
C SER A 37 -42.59 -17.14 -2.83
N GLU A 38 -43.18 -17.69 -1.77
CA GLU A 38 -44.02 -16.89 -0.88
C GLU A 38 -43.19 -15.75 -0.26
N PRO A 39 -43.78 -14.56 -0.07
CA PRO A 39 -43.09 -13.47 0.61
C PRO A 39 -42.68 -13.91 2.02
N PRO A 40 -41.47 -13.56 2.49
CA PRO A 40 -41.07 -13.87 3.84
C PRO A 40 -42.02 -13.19 4.84
N THR A 41 -42.73 -13.99 5.64
CA THR A 41 -43.57 -13.52 6.73
C THR A 41 -42.83 -13.58 8.06
N SER A 42 -43.02 -12.59 8.92
CA SER A 42 -42.45 -12.61 10.27
C SER A 42 -43.00 -13.81 11.06
N PRO A 43 -42.15 -14.64 11.68
CA PRO A 43 -42.60 -15.77 12.49
C PRO A 43 -43.15 -15.35 13.87
N TYR A 44 -43.15 -14.05 14.21
CA TYR A 44 -43.53 -13.55 15.53
C TYR A 44 -44.90 -12.85 15.50
N GLN A 45 -45.78 -13.18 16.46
CA GLN A 45 -47.13 -12.59 16.59
C GLN A 45 -47.11 -11.09 16.95
N HIS A 46 -46.07 -10.65 17.65
CA HIS A 46 -45.87 -9.26 18.06
C HIS A 46 -44.44 -8.84 17.70
N THR A 47 -44.29 -7.65 17.13
CA THR A 47 -42.98 -7.09 16.75
C THR A 47 -42.86 -5.69 17.31
N VAL A 48 -41.68 -5.34 17.84
CA VAL A 48 -41.33 -3.98 18.23
C VAL A 48 -40.46 -3.39 17.12
N ALA A 49 -40.94 -2.32 16.48
CA ALA A 49 -40.13 -1.57 15.53
C ALA A 49 -39.34 -0.50 16.29
N ALA A 50 -38.03 -0.49 16.12
CA ALA A 50 -37.14 0.52 16.65
C ALA A 50 -36.19 0.99 15.54
N SER A 51 -35.91 2.29 15.50
CA SER A 51 -34.86 2.84 14.66
C SER A 51 -33.55 2.82 15.43
N GLY A 52 -32.49 2.33 14.80
CA GLY A 52 -31.15 2.31 15.37
C GLY A 52 -30.11 2.63 14.30
N ILE A 53 -28.91 3.04 14.73
CA ILE A 53 -27.77 3.27 13.85
C ILE A 53 -26.89 2.03 13.92
N ILE A 54 -26.42 1.54 12.77
CA ILE A 54 -25.43 0.47 12.69
C ILE A 54 -24.05 1.13 12.59
N GLU A 55 -23.18 0.84 13.53
CA GLU A 55 -21.78 1.27 13.52
C GLU A 55 -20.85 0.06 13.51
N ALA A 56 -19.59 0.29 13.17
CA ALA A 56 -18.59 -0.77 13.27
C ALA A 56 -18.50 -1.26 14.72
N VAL A 57 -18.34 -2.58 14.90
CA VAL A 57 -18.16 -3.19 16.23
C VAL A 57 -16.94 -2.60 16.95
N ASN A 58 -15.94 -2.18 16.17
CA ASN A 58 -14.75 -1.48 16.64
C ASN A 58 -14.77 -0.03 16.14
N GLU A 59 -13.70 0.72 16.39
CA GLU A 59 -13.51 2.06 15.85
C GLU A 59 -13.33 2.10 14.32
N ASN A 60 -13.75 3.22 13.72
CA ASN A 60 -13.45 3.58 12.33
C ASN A 60 -12.12 4.35 12.27
N VAL A 61 -11.13 3.80 11.58
CA VAL A 61 -9.81 4.45 11.45
C VAL A 61 -9.70 5.16 10.11
N ARG A 62 -9.52 6.48 10.13
CA ARG A 62 -9.27 7.27 8.92
C ARG A 62 -7.77 7.25 8.60
N ILE A 63 -7.43 6.71 7.43
CA ILE A 63 -6.06 6.68 6.94
C ILE A 63 -5.86 7.84 5.96
N ALA A 64 -4.80 8.61 6.16
CA ALA A 64 -4.40 9.71 5.30
C ALA A 64 -2.95 9.54 4.84
N PRO A 65 -2.55 10.15 3.72
CA PRO A 65 -1.15 10.19 3.32
C PRO A 65 -0.29 10.86 4.41
N PRO A 66 0.93 10.36 4.64
CA PRO A 66 1.83 10.96 5.60
C PRO A 66 2.46 12.29 5.12
N VAL A 67 2.48 12.49 3.80
CA VAL A 67 2.97 13.69 3.10
C VAL A 67 2.08 13.92 1.89
N ALA A 68 1.97 15.18 1.45
CA ALA A 68 1.26 15.49 0.21
C ALA A 68 2.00 14.93 -1.01
N GLY A 69 1.28 14.37 -1.97
CA GLY A 69 1.89 13.78 -3.16
C GLY A 69 0.92 13.09 -4.10
N LEU A 70 1.45 12.72 -5.27
CA LEU A 70 0.71 11.98 -6.29
C LEU A 70 0.57 10.52 -5.89
N ILE A 71 -0.65 9.98 -5.92
CA ILE A 71 -0.90 8.56 -5.70
C ILE A 71 -0.61 7.80 -7.00
N THR A 72 0.37 6.92 -6.98
CA THR A 72 0.72 6.11 -8.14
C THR A 72 -0.13 4.85 -8.21
N LYS A 73 -0.37 4.19 -7.07
CA LYS A 73 -1.09 2.91 -7.00
C LYS A 73 -2.02 2.84 -5.80
N VAL A 74 -3.15 2.18 -5.98
CA VAL A 74 -4.09 1.80 -4.92
C VAL A 74 -4.23 0.28 -4.97
N PHE A 75 -3.97 -0.40 -3.85
CA PHE A 75 -3.89 -1.87 -3.78
C PHE A 75 -5.17 -2.54 -3.29
N VAL A 76 -6.13 -1.76 -2.78
CA VAL A 76 -7.34 -2.26 -2.11
C VAL A 76 -8.60 -1.64 -2.71
N LYS A 77 -9.73 -2.30 -2.50
CA LYS A 77 -11.07 -1.84 -2.88
C LYS A 77 -11.98 -1.80 -1.65
N VAL A 78 -13.08 -1.06 -1.77
CA VAL A 78 -14.13 -1.03 -0.74
C VAL A 78 -14.69 -2.44 -0.56
N GLY A 79 -14.80 -2.89 0.69
CA GLY A 79 -15.22 -4.23 1.07
C GLY A 79 -14.09 -5.24 1.25
N ASP A 80 -12.86 -4.92 0.83
CA ASP A 80 -11.72 -5.81 1.00
C ASP A 80 -11.35 -5.95 2.49
N GLN A 81 -10.98 -7.17 2.88
CA GLN A 81 -10.38 -7.44 4.18
C GLN A 81 -8.86 -7.33 4.09
N VAL A 82 -8.25 -6.54 4.96
CA VAL A 82 -6.81 -6.33 5.01
C VAL A 82 -6.25 -6.83 6.32
N THR A 83 -5.02 -7.36 6.29
CA THR A 83 -4.24 -7.68 7.49
C THR A 83 -3.44 -6.48 7.94
N GLU A 84 -2.89 -6.54 9.14
CA GLU A 84 -1.89 -5.57 9.59
C GLU A 84 -0.70 -5.52 8.60
N GLN A 85 -0.15 -4.33 8.40
CA GLN A 85 0.93 -4.02 7.44
C GLN A 85 0.62 -4.25 5.95
N ALA A 86 -0.61 -4.62 5.60
CA ALA A 86 -1.03 -4.76 4.21
C ALA A 86 -0.95 -3.39 3.50
N PRO A 87 -0.34 -3.30 2.31
CA PRO A 87 -0.25 -2.05 1.56
C PRO A 87 -1.63 -1.60 1.10
N LEU A 88 -1.95 -0.33 1.30
CA LEU A 88 -3.24 0.27 0.93
C LEU A 88 -3.11 1.09 -0.35
N PHE A 89 -2.14 2.01 -0.38
CA PHE A 89 -1.81 2.83 -1.53
C PHE A 89 -0.34 3.28 -1.47
N GLN A 90 0.18 3.71 -2.61
CA GLN A 90 1.56 4.14 -2.78
C GLN A 90 1.61 5.53 -3.42
N LEU A 91 2.43 6.41 -2.85
CA LEU A 91 2.75 7.72 -3.40
C LEU A 91 3.90 7.63 -4.43
N ASP A 92 4.12 8.70 -5.18
CA ASP A 92 5.25 8.79 -6.12
C ASP A 92 6.59 8.74 -5.37
N ASP A 93 7.40 7.74 -5.69
CA ASP A 93 8.67 7.44 -5.03
C ASP A 93 9.90 7.75 -5.89
N ARG A 94 9.71 8.28 -7.11
CA ARG A 94 10.78 8.47 -8.10
C ARG A 94 11.92 9.35 -7.58
N GLU A 95 11.58 10.45 -6.93
CA GLU A 95 12.58 11.37 -6.38
C GLU A 95 13.42 10.71 -5.29
N LEU A 96 12.77 10.08 -4.30
CA LEU A 96 13.48 9.42 -3.21
C LEU A 96 14.28 8.19 -3.68
N ARG A 97 13.81 7.47 -4.71
CA ARG A 97 14.58 6.38 -5.33
C ARG A 97 15.86 6.90 -5.98
N ALA A 98 15.80 8.03 -6.69
CA ALA A 98 16.98 8.65 -7.28
C ALA A 98 17.96 9.14 -6.20
N GLN A 99 17.43 9.71 -5.09
CA GLN A 99 18.25 10.09 -3.95
C GLN A 99 18.91 8.86 -3.29
N LEU A 100 18.18 7.75 -3.12
CA LEU A 100 18.72 6.51 -2.55
C LEU A 100 19.91 6.01 -3.37
N LEU A 101 19.77 5.93 -4.70
CA LEU A 101 20.85 5.52 -5.59
C LEU A 101 22.11 6.39 -5.43
N THR A 102 21.92 7.70 -5.24
CA THR A 102 23.04 8.63 -5.01
C THR A 102 23.72 8.39 -3.67
N ARG A 103 22.96 8.10 -2.60
CA ARG A 103 23.51 7.78 -1.27
C ARG A 103 24.23 6.43 -1.26
N GLU A 104 23.67 5.44 -1.94
CA GLU A 104 24.29 4.12 -2.10
C GLU A 104 25.60 4.21 -2.88
N ALA A 105 25.66 5.01 -3.95
CA ALA A 105 26.88 5.22 -4.74
C ALA A 105 28.01 5.90 -3.96
N ALA A 106 27.71 6.61 -2.86
CA ALA A 106 28.73 7.23 -2.02
C ALA A 106 29.43 6.23 -1.07
N ILE A 107 28.89 5.02 -0.89
CA ILE A 107 29.41 4.01 0.04
C ILE A 107 30.67 3.28 -0.50
N PRO A 108 30.70 2.74 -1.74
CA PRO A 108 31.83 1.98 -2.24
C PRO A 108 33.18 2.73 -2.21
N PRO A 109 33.27 4.04 -2.54
CA PRO A 109 34.52 4.78 -2.41
C PRO A 109 35.04 4.84 -0.97
N LEU A 110 34.15 5.00 0.02
CA LEU A 110 34.53 5.01 1.44
C LEU A 110 35.00 3.63 1.90
N GLN A 111 34.37 2.56 1.42
CA GLN A 111 34.83 1.19 1.68
C GLN A 111 36.23 0.96 1.11
N ALA A 112 36.48 1.38 -0.13
CA ALA A 112 37.81 1.29 -0.73
C ALA A 112 38.87 2.08 0.06
N GLN A 113 38.53 3.29 0.53
CA GLN A 113 39.42 4.09 1.38
C GLN A 113 39.73 3.42 2.73
N ILE A 114 38.76 2.72 3.34
CA ILE A 114 39.00 1.95 4.56
C ILE A 114 39.98 0.81 4.29
N GLU A 115 39.81 0.08 3.19
CA GLU A 115 40.71 -1.02 2.83
C GLU A 115 42.13 -0.51 2.57
N GLU A 116 42.29 0.57 1.79
CA GLU A 116 43.59 1.22 1.58
C GLU A 116 44.26 1.61 2.92
N GLN A 117 43.49 2.22 3.82
CA GLN A 117 44.00 2.65 5.12
C GLN A 117 44.34 1.45 6.03
N LYS A 118 43.59 0.34 5.96
CA LYS A 118 43.91 -0.91 6.67
C LYS A 118 45.22 -1.51 6.19
N TYR A 119 45.48 -1.53 4.88
CA TYR A 119 46.77 -1.98 4.34
C TYR A 119 47.93 -1.12 4.88
N LYS A 120 47.75 0.21 4.92
CA LYS A 120 48.74 1.13 5.50
C LYS A 120 49.00 0.86 6.98
N VAL A 121 47.95 0.58 7.76
CA VAL A 121 48.08 0.19 9.17
C VAL A 121 48.85 -1.12 9.30
N GLY A 122 48.54 -2.14 8.48
CA GLY A 122 49.23 -3.43 8.50
C GLY A 122 50.71 -3.35 8.15
N ASP A 123 51.08 -2.50 7.18
CA ASP A 123 52.48 -2.24 6.82
C ASP A 123 53.24 -1.57 7.99
N LEU A 124 52.70 -0.49 8.56
CA LEU A 124 53.29 0.20 9.71
C LEU A 124 53.37 -0.69 10.95
N GLU A 125 52.38 -1.55 11.17
CA GLU A 125 52.41 -2.51 12.28
C GLU A 125 53.52 -3.54 12.09
N THR A 126 53.71 -4.03 10.87
CA THR A 126 54.79 -4.96 10.53
C THR A 126 56.15 -4.30 10.70
N GLN A 127 56.30 -3.03 10.28
CA GLN A 127 57.52 -2.24 10.48
C GLN A 127 57.83 -2.04 11.97
N TYR A 128 56.85 -1.59 12.75
CA TYR A 128 56.98 -1.43 14.20
C TYR A 128 57.36 -2.74 14.90
N ARG A 129 56.71 -3.85 14.53
CA ARG A 129 57.00 -5.17 15.08
C ARG A 129 58.43 -5.62 14.76
N ARG A 130 58.90 -5.40 13.53
CA ARG A 130 60.28 -5.71 13.12
C ARG A 130 61.30 -4.93 13.93
N LEU A 131 61.13 -3.60 14.01
CA LEU A 131 62.00 -2.73 14.80
C LEU A 131 62.07 -3.15 16.28
N ARG A 132 60.92 -3.49 16.88
CA ARG A 132 60.84 -3.96 18.26
C ARG A 132 61.44 -5.35 18.49
N SER A 133 61.49 -6.19 17.45
CA SER A 133 62.05 -7.55 17.53
C SER A 133 63.57 -7.62 17.34
N VAL A 134 64.23 -6.49 17.05
CA VAL A 134 65.70 -6.45 16.95
C VAL A 134 66.29 -6.60 18.35
N TYR A 135 67.06 -7.67 18.56
CA TYR A 135 67.61 -8.06 19.86
C TYR A 135 68.77 -7.19 20.35
N ASP A 136 69.42 -6.45 19.46
CA ASP A 136 70.53 -5.55 19.82
C ASP A 136 69.99 -4.14 20.11
N GLU A 137 69.98 -3.75 21.39
CA GLU A 137 69.51 -2.44 21.86
C GLU A 137 70.26 -1.26 21.23
N ARG A 138 71.44 -1.46 20.64
CA ARG A 138 72.21 -0.41 19.94
C ARG A 138 71.88 -0.31 18.45
N ALA A 139 71.13 -1.27 17.90
CA ALA A 139 70.84 -1.34 16.48
C ALA A 139 69.62 -0.50 16.07
N VAL A 140 68.78 -0.07 17.01
CA VAL A 140 67.59 0.75 16.76
C VAL A 140 67.53 1.90 17.77
N SER A 141 67.38 3.13 17.28
CA SER A 141 67.19 4.30 18.14
C SER A 141 65.80 4.30 18.78
N GLU A 142 65.70 4.74 20.04
CA GLU A 142 64.40 4.98 20.69
C GLU A 142 63.53 5.98 19.90
N ASP A 143 64.16 6.98 19.26
CA ASP A 143 63.47 7.95 18.41
C ASP A 143 62.82 7.27 17.19
N ASP A 144 63.47 6.27 16.59
CA ASP A 144 62.92 5.54 15.43
C ASP A 144 61.72 4.66 15.83
N LEU A 145 61.82 3.98 16.98
CA LEU A 145 60.70 3.21 17.54
C LEU A 145 59.51 4.11 17.85
N GLN A 146 59.76 5.25 18.50
CA GLN A 146 58.72 6.19 18.90
C GLN A 146 58.07 6.85 17.68
N ARG A 147 58.84 7.26 16.67
CA ARG A 147 58.31 7.78 15.39
C ARG A 147 57.43 6.77 14.68
N THR A 148 57.87 5.51 14.60
CA THR A 148 57.10 4.44 13.94
C THR A 148 55.81 4.14 14.71
N TRP A 149 55.88 4.17 16.05
CA TRP A 149 54.71 4.02 16.91
C TRP A 149 53.68 5.15 16.69
N TYR A 150 54.11 6.42 16.69
CA TYR A 150 53.22 7.54 16.41
C TYR A 150 52.63 7.45 15.00
N ALA A 151 53.42 7.05 14.00
CA ALA A 151 52.93 6.87 12.63
C ALA A 151 51.85 5.79 12.54
N LEU A 152 52.06 4.64 13.20
CA LEU A 152 51.08 3.56 13.30
C LEU A 152 49.79 4.04 13.99
N GLU A 153 49.91 4.73 15.12
CA GLU A 153 48.75 5.23 15.87
C GLU A 153 47.96 6.25 15.03
N MET A 154 48.66 7.18 14.37
CA MET A 154 48.04 8.13 13.44
C MET A 154 47.32 7.42 12.28
N ALA A 155 47.90 6.36 11.72
CA ALA A 155 47.25 5.58 10.68
C ALA A 155 45.98 4.88 11.18
N LYS A 156 46.00 4.32 12.41
CA LYS A 156 44.82 3.74 13.06
C LYS A 156 43.71 4.77 13.28
N ARG A 157 44.06 5.97 13.76
CA ARG A 157 43.10 7.08 13.89
C ARG A 157 42.55 7.53 12.54
N GLY A 158 43.39 7.50 11.50
CA GLY A 158 42.97 7.71 10.12
C GLY A 158 41.87 6.73 9.70
N ALA A 159 42.05 5.44 9.97
CA ALA A 159 41.04 4.41 9.65
C ALA A 159 39.72 4.66 10.40
N GLN A 160 39.79 4.93 11.70
CA GLN A 160 38.62 5.26 12.53
C GLN A 160 37.82 6.46 11.98
N ARG A 161 38.52 7.49 11.46
CA ARG A 161 37.87 8.66 10.85
C ARG A 161 37.09 8.29 9.59
N ILE A 162 37.66 7.44 8.74
CA ILE A 162 37.00 7.00 7.50
C ILE A 162 35.82 6.08 7.84
N GLU A 163 35.98 5.18 8.82
CA GLU A 163 34.88 4.34 9.35
C GLU A 163 33.72 5.18 9.90
N ALA A 164 34.01 6.24 10.64
CA ALA A 164 32.98 7.18 11.11
C ALA A 164 32.25 7.86 9.94
N THR A 165 32.99 8.23 8.89
CA THR A 165 32.43 8.82 7.66
C THR A 165 31.55 7.82 6.91
N LEU A 166 31.97 6.55 6.82
CA LEU A 166 31.17 5.47 6.25
C LEU A 166 29.86 5.27 7.04
N LYS A 167 29.93 5.26 8.37
CA LYS A 167 28.76 5.13 9.24
C LYS A 167 27.77 6.29 9.02
N GLN A 168 28.28 7.51 8.84
CA GLN A 168 27.46 8.67 8.49
C GLN A 168 26.79 8.50 7.13
N ALA A 169 27.52 8.04 6.10
CA ALA A 169 26.95 7.80 4.77
C ALA A 169 25.88 6.71 4.79
N MET A 170 26.09 5.63 5.56
CA MET A 170 25.10 4.58 5.78
C MET A 170 23.84 5.11 6.48
N ALA A 171 23.98 5.96 7.50
CA ALA A 171 22.85 6.58 8.17
C ALA A 171 22.02 7.46 7.22
N GLN A 172 22.67 8.20 6.32
CA GLN A 172 21.98 8.99 5.29
C GLN A 172 21.23 8.12 4.28
N ARG A 173 21.78 6.96 3.88
CA ARG A 173 21.06 5.97 3.06
C ARG A 173 19.85 5.42 3.81
N ASP A 174 20.00 5.10 5.09
CA ASP A 174 18.92 4.53 5.90
C ASP A 174 17.78 5.52 6.10
N GLU A 175 18.10 6.80 6.29
CA GLU A 175 17.11 7.88 6.33
C GLU A 175 16.25 7.90 5.06
N VAL A 176 16.86 7.88 3.87
CA VAL A 176 16.12 7.87 2.60
C VAL A 176 15.31 6.58 2.44
N THR A 177 15.84 5.44 2.88
CA THR A 177 15.13 4.16 2.87
C THR A 177 13.85 4.20 3.73
N MET A 178 13.92 4.79 4.93
CA MET A 178 12.73 4.97 5.77
C MET A 178 11.71 5.90 5.14
N LEU A 179 12.17 6.99 4.51
CA LEU A 179 11.28 7.92 3.80
C LEU A 179 10.58 7.23 2.63
N LEU A 180 11.28 6.34 1.92
CA LEU A 180 10.69 5.51 0.85
C LEU A 180 9.63 4.54 1.37
N ASP A 181 9.88 3.85 2.49
CA ASP A 181 8.88 2.94 3.07
C ASP A 181 7.63 3.71 3.49
N ARG A 182 7.80 4.93 4.04
CA ARG A 182 6.70 5.82 4.41
C ARG A 182 5.82 6.25 3.23
N LEU A 183 6.30 6.19 1.98
CA LEU A 183 5.48 6.46 0.79
C LEU A 183 4.51 5.32 0.45
N THR A 184 4.71 4.12 1.01
CA THR A 184 3.74 3.03 0.93
C THR A 184 2.91 3.02 2.20
N VAL A 185 1.68 3.52 2.11
CA VAL A 185 0.79 3.59 3.27
C VAL A 185 0.20 2.21 3.52
N ARG A 186 0.39 1.69 4.74
CA ARG A 186 -0.01 0.35 5.16
C ARG A 186 -1.14 0.39 6.19
N ALA A 187 -1.88 -0.71 6.29
CA ALA A 187 -2.92 -0.89 7.29
C ALA A 187 -2.31 -1.00 8.70
N PRO A 188 -2.72 -0.17 9.67
CA PRO A 188 -2.20 -0.22 11.04
C PRO A 188 -2.71 -1.44 11.83
N ARG A 189 -3.80 -2.08 11.38
CA ARG A 189 -4.38 -3.29 11.96
C ARG A 189 -5.23 -4.04 10.93
N ARG A 190 -5.60 -5.28 11.27
CA ARG A 190 -6.60 -6.04 10.50
C ARG A 190 -7.96 -5.34 10.51
N GLY A 191 -8.62 -5.26 9.36
CA GLY A 191 -9.95 -4.66 9.23
C GLY A 191 -10.53 -4.78 7.83
N THR A 192 -11.70 -4.17 7.63
CA THR A 192 -12.39 -4.11 6.33
C THR A 192 -12.37 -2.67 5.82
N ILE A 193 -12.09 -2.48 4.53
CA ILE A 193 -12.09 -1.16 3.91
C ILE A 193 -13.54 -0.67 3.75
N LEU A 194 -13.91 0.35 4.51
CA LEU A 194 -15.26 0.93 4.46
C LEU A 194 -15.43 1.92 3.30
N GLN A 195 -14.41 2.72 3.03
CA GLN A 195 -14.42 3.76 2.00
C GLN A 195 -13.03 3.93 1.40
N ALA A 196 -12.98 4.26 0.10
CA ALA A 196 -11.76 4.58 -0.62
C ALA A 196 -11.95 5.93 -1.32
N ASN A 197 -11.51 7.00 -0.66
CA ASN A 197 -11.64 8.38 -1.14
C ASN A 197 -10.39 8.84 -1.91
N ILE A 198 -9.71 7.90 -2.59
CA ILE A 198 -8.48 8.16 -3.34
C ILE A 198 -8.46 7.32 -4.61
N ARG A 199 -7.86 7.84 -5.69
CA ARG A 199 -7.68 7.14 -6.96
C ARG A 199 -6.22 7.20 -7.43
N SER A 200 -5.81 6.21 -8.22
CA SER A 200 -4.52 6.27 -8.91
C SER A 200 -4.51 7.47 -9.87
N GLY A 201 -3.44 8.26 -9.82
CA GLY A 201 -3.28 9.52 -10.56
C GLY A 201 -3.81 10.76 -9.83
N GLU A 202 -4.44 10.61 -8.67
CA GLU A 202 -4.92 11.73 -7.86
C GLU A 202 -3.81 12.31 -6.98
N TYR A 203 -3.82 13.64 -6.78
CA TYR A 203 -2.92 14.31 -5.85
C TYR A 203 -3.60 14.41 -4.49
N ALA A 204 -3.01 13.79 -3.46
CA ALA A 204 -3.55 13.79 -2.11
C ALA A 204 -2.77 14.76 -1.21
N GLN A 205 -3.51 15.47 -0.35
CA GLN A 205 -2.99 16.46 0.61
C GLN A 205 -3.65 16.29 1.98
#